data_AF-Q2YQL2-F1
#
_entry.id   AF-Q2YQL2-F1
#
_cell.length_a   1.000
_cell.length_b   1.000
_cell.length_c   1.000
_cell.angle_alpha   90.00
_cell.angle_beta   90.00
_cell.angle_gamma   90.00
#
_symmetry.space_group_name_H-M   'P 1'
#
loop_
_entity.id
_entity.type
_entity.pdbx_description
1 polymer ?
#
loop_
_entity_poly.entity_id
_entity_poly.type
_entity_poly.pdbx_seq_one_letter_code
_entity_poly.pdbx_strand_id
1 'polypeptide(L)'
;MADPKFYLGMGCSSAVTYDELLPLAEEALTKGGCSRPDGIATLSTKRGNPAWVQLAVHYGCELRFFDASRLEDETPRLNSPSQETFKAVGCHGVAEAAALAAAGPNGHLVVGKIASARSTAALAMVPTFPL
;
A
#
# COMPACT_ATOMS: atom_id res chain seq x y z
N MET A 1 -2.50 -14.65 21.80
CA MET A 1 -2.62 -14.77 20.33
C MET A 1 -1.85 -13.62 19.73
N ALA A 2 -1.07 -13.84 18.67
CA ALA A 2 -0.45 -12.72 17.97
C ALA A 2 -1.52 -12.02 17.13
N ASP A 3 -1.56 -10.69 17.16
CA ASP A 3 -2.53 -9.92 16.38
C ASP A 3 -2.22 -10.01 14.88
N PRO A 4 -3.24 -9.98 14.00
CA PRO A 4 -3.03 -9.96 12.56
C PRO A 4 -2.24 -8.71 12.17
N LYS A 5 -1.39 -8.83 11.15
CA LYS A 5 -0.60 -7.71 10.65
C LYS A 5 -1.26 -7.04 9.47
N PHE A 6 -1.24 -5.72 9.41
CA PHE A 6 -1.83 -4.92 8.35
C PHE A 6 -0.76 -4.10 7.61
N TYR A 7 -0.79 -4.16 6.28
CA TYR A 7 0.14 -3.41 5.43
C TYR A 7 -0.63 -2.51 4.48
N LEU A 8 -0.39 -1.20 4.61
CA LEU A 8 -1.01 -0.17 3.79
C LEU A 8 -0.15 0.05 2.54
N GLY A 9 -0.68 -0.29 1.37
CA GLY A 9 -0.05 0.03 0.10
C GLY A 9 -0.67 1.28 -0.51
N MET A 10 0.16 2.19 -1.00
CA MET A 10 -0.33 3.44 -1.60
C MET A 10 0.43 3.81 -2.87
N GLY A 11 -0.29 4.40 -3.82
CA GLY A 11 0.24 5.00 -5.04
C GLY A 11 -0.18 6.47 -5.14
N CYS A 12 0.55 7.26 -5.93
CA CYS A 12 0.18 8.64 -6.17
C CYS A 12 0.76 9.17 -7.48
N SER A 13 0.19 10.27 -7.97
CA SER A 13 0.84 11.12 -8.97
C SER A 13 2.13 11.78 -8.41
N SER A 14 2.94 12.39 -9.27
CA SER A 14 4.13 13.12 -8.83
C SER A 14 3.73 14.33 -7.97
N ALA A 15 4.54 14.65 -6.95
CA ALA A 15 4.36 15.77 -6.00
C ALA A 15 3.17 15.67 -5.00
N VAL A 16 2.77 14.46 -4.60
CA VAL A 16 1.78 14.31 -3.50
C VAL A 16 2.30 14.90 -2.19
N THR A 17 1.41 15.52 -1.41
CA THR A 17 1.72 16.02 -0.06
C THR A 17 1.27 15.04 1.03
N TYR A 18 1.74 15.24 2.26
CA TYR A 18 1.27 14.48 3.41
C TYR A 18 -0.25 14.64 3.64
N ASP A 19 -0.75 15.87 3.52
CA ASP A 19 -2.18 16.18 3.71
C ASP A 19 -3.08 15.54 2.64
N GLU A 20 -2.53 15.19 1.46
CA GLU A 20 -3.23 14.43 0.43
C GLU A 20 -3.16 12.91 0.65
N LEU A 21 -2.11 12.41 1.31
CA LEU A 21 -1.96 10.99 1.60
C LEU A 21 -2.79 10.57 2.81
N LEU A 22 -2.72 11.33 3.90
CA LEU A 22 -3.29 10.95 5.20
C LEU A 22 -4.80 10.62 5.14
N PRO A 23 -5.67 11.43 4.50
CA PRO A 23 -7.10 11.12 4.47
C PRO A 23 -7.42 9.80 3.78
N LEU A 24 -6.68 9.46 2.71
CA LEU A 24 -6.89 8.20 2.00
C LEU A 24 -6.31 7.01 2.78
N ALA A 25 -5.23 7.23 3.52
CA ALA A 25 -4.68 6.23 4.44
C ALA A 25 -5.70 5.89 5.55
N GLU A 26 -6.25 6.91 6.21
CA GLU A 26 -7.30 6.76 7.23
C GLU A 26 -8.55 6.06 6.70
N GLU A 27 -8.97 6.39 5.47
CA GLU A 27 -10.11 5.72 4.82
C GLU A 27 -9.84 4.23 4.60
N ALA A 28 -8.67 3.87 4.10
CA ALA A 28 -8.29 2.47 3.88
C ALA A 28 -8.23 1.68 5.20
N LEU A 29 -7.62 2.27 6.24
CA LEU A 29 -7.51 1.68 7.56
C LEU A 29 -8.89 1.46 8.21
N THR A 30 -9.73 2.50 8.19
CA THR A 30 -11.11 2.44 8.71
C THR A 30 -11.92 1.34 8.01
N LYS A 31 -11.86 1.25 6.67
CA LYS A 31 -12.52 0.20 5.89
C LYS A 31 -12.01 -1.20 6.23
N GLY A 32 -10.74 -1.32 6.59
CA GLY A 32 -10.10 -2.56 6.99
C GLY A 32 -10.29 -2.94 8.46
N GLY A 33 -11.00 -2.12 9.24
CA GLY A 33 -11.20 -2.36 10.68
C GLY A 33 -9.91 -2.23 11.50
N CYS A 34 -8.93 -1.48 11.01
CA CYS A 34 -7.63 -1.27 11.64
C CYS A 34 -7.41 0.22 11.90
N SER A 35 -6.81 0.59 13.02
CA SER A 35 -6.49 2.00 13.32
C SER A 35 -5.04 2.37 12.95
N ARG A 36 -4.15 1.39 12.78
CA ARG A 36 -2.73 1.62 12.52
C ARG A 36 -2.10 0.46 11.75
N PRO A 37 -1.43 0.70 10.62
CA PRO A 37 -0.74 -0.34 9.88
C PRO A 37 0.59 -0.72 10.56
N ASP A 38 1.01 -1.97 10.39
CA ASP A 38 2.35 -2.44 10.75
C ASP A 38 3.43 -1.93 9.78
N GLY A 39 3.02 -1.56 8.56
CA GLY A 39 3.92 -0.95 7.60
C GLY A 39 3.19 -0.29 6.43
N ILE A 40 3.85 0.71 5.85
CA ILE A 40 3.43 1.40 4.64
C ILE A 40 4.34 0.97 3.50
N ALA A 41 3.76 0.75 2.33
CA ALA A 41 4.49 0.34 1.14
C ALA A 41 4.11 1.18 -0.09
N THR A 42 5.10 1.48 -0.93
CA THR A 42 4.88 2.19 -2.20
C THR A 42 5.97 1.85 -3.23
N LEU A 43 5.84 2.42 -4.44
CA LEU A 43 6.79 2.27 -5.54
C LEU A 43 8.11 3.01 -5.24
N SER A 44 9.25 2.43 -5.58
CA SER A 44 10.59 2.93 -5.27
C SER A 44 10.92 4.30 -5.86
N THR A 45 10.27 4.68 -6.96
CA THR A 45 10.35 6.03 -7.56
C THR A 45 9.87 7.14 -6.62
N LYS A 46 9.21 6.79 -5.51
CA LYS A 46 8.71 7.73 -4.50
C LYS A 46 9.69 8.05 -3.37
N ARG A 47 10.85 7.38 -3.28
CA ARG A 47 11.84 7.56 -2.18
C ARG A 47 12.27 9.01 -1.91
N GLY A 48 12.26 9.87 -2.93
CA GLY A 48 12.67 11.28 -2.79
C GLY A 48 11.57 12.23 -2.27
N ASN A 49 10.33 11.77 -2.08
CA ASN A 49 9.24 12.62 -1.61
C ASN A 49 9.09 12.51 -0.07
N PRO A 50 9.27 13.60 0.71
CA PRO A 50 9.19 13.57 2.17
C PRO A 50 7.82 13.21 2.73
N ALA A 51 6.73 13.36 1.96
CA ALA A 51 5.38 13.03 2.39
C ALA A 51 5.24 11.58 2.89
N TRP A 52 6.00 10.64 2.29
CA TRP A 52 5.98 9.23 2.69
C TRP A 52 6.63 9.00 4.04
N VAL A 53 7.74 9.69 4.32
CA VAL A 53 8.42 9.62 5.62
C VAL A 53 7.53 10.25 6.69
N GLN A 54 6.90 11.39 6.39
CA GLN A 54 5.94 12.04 7.30
C GLN A 54 4.76 11.11 7.63
N LEU A 55 4.21 10.42 6.63
CA LEU A 55 3.13 9.45 6.84
C LEU A 55 3.57 8.26 7.70
N ALA A 56 4.75 7.71 7.45
CA ALA A 56 5.29 6.61 8.27
C ALA A 56 5.58 7.03 9.71
N VAL A 57 6.09 8.25 9.93
CA VAL A 57 6.28 8.83 11.26
C VAL A 57 4.94 9.05 11.97
N HIS A 58 3.90 9.52 11.26
CA HIS A 58 2.57 9.69 11.81
C HIS A 58 2.01 8.39 12.42
N TYR A 59 2.15 7.27 11.69
CA TYR A 59 1.72 5.96 12.18
C TYR A 59 2.77 5.23 13.04
N GLY A 60 3.99 5.74 13.13
CA GLY A 60 5.09 5.09 13.87
C GLY A 60 5.44 3.70 13.34
N CYS A 61 5.39 3.49 12.02
CA CYS A 61 5.58 2.19 11.37
C CYS A 61 6.68 2.19 10.30
N GLU A 62 7.01 1.01 9.79
CA GLU A 62 8.02 0.87 8.73
C GLU A 62 7.53 1.44 7.39
N LEU A 63 8.43 2.07 6.63
CA LEU A 63 8.19 2.48 5.25
C LEU A 63 9.01 1.63 4.29
N ARG A 64 8.33 0.91 3.40
CA ARG A 64 8.93 0.02 2.41
C ARG A 64 8.73 0.55 0.99
N PHE A 65 9.74 0.35 0.18
CA PHE A 65 9.75 0.79 -1.22
C PHE A 65 10.13 -0.39 -2.11
N PHE A 66 9.29 -0.69 -3.10
CA PHE A 66 9.48 -1.79 -4.02
C PHE A 66 9.67 -1.30 -5.45
N ASP A 67 10.53 -1.96 -6.21
CA ASP A 67 10.65 -1.70 -7.65
C ASP A 67 9.44 -2.23 -8.41
N ALA A 68 9.18 -1.66 -9.59
CA ALA A 68 8.02 -2.00 -10.40
C ALA A 68 7.94 -3.49 -10.74
N SER A 69 9.08 -4.13 -11.06
CA SER A 69 9.13 -5.57 -11.33
C SER A 69 8.66 -6.40 -10.15
N ARG A 70 9.07 -6.04 -8.93
CA ARG A 70 8.62 -6.73 -7.72
C ARG A 70 7.12 -6.53 -7.47
N LEU A 71 6.58 -5.35 -7.77
CA LEU A 71 5.14 -5.11 -7.69
C LEU A 71 4.38 -5.89 -8.76
N GLU A 72 4.94 -6.03 -9.95
CA GLU A 72 4.35 -6.78 -11.05
C GLU A 72 4.21 -8.28 -10.73
N ASP A 73 5.12 -8.86 -9.92
CA ASP A 73 5.00 -10.24 -9.41
C ASP A 73 3.67 -10.48 -8.67
N GLU A 74 3.08 -9.43 -8.07
CA GLU A 74 1.82 -9.50 -7.33
C GLU A 74 0.58 -9.37 -8.21
N THR A 75 0.73 -9.15 -9.53
CA THR A 75 -0.38 -8.99 -10.49
C THR A 75 -1.46 -10.06 -10.40
N PRO A 76 -1.14 -11.37 -10.25
CA PRO A 76 -2.15 -12.42 -10.10
C PRO A 76 -3.03 -12.30 -8.86
N ARG A 77 -2.63 -11.50 -7.86
CA ARG A 77 -3.31 -11.31 -6.57
C ARG A 77 -4.05 -9.96 -6.49
N LEU A 78 -4.00 -9.13 -7.52
CA LEU A 78 -4.67 -7.83 -7.56
C LEU A 78 -6.17 -7.99 -7.82
N ASN A 79 -6.98 -7.14 -7.18
CA ASN A 79 -8.41 -7.06 -7.47
C ASN A 79 -8.67 -6.13 -8.66
N SER A 80 -7.78 -5.17 -8.94
CA SER A 80 -8.00 -4.11 -9.93
C SER A 80 -6.76 -3.78 -10.78
N PRO A 81 -6.25 -4.75 -11.56
CA PRO A 81 -5.12 -4.53 -12.47
C PRO A 81 -5.46 -3.50 -13.57
N SER A 82 -4.48 -2.69 -13.98
CA SER A 82 -4.64 -1.60 -14.95
C SER A 82 -3.50 -1.58 -15.96
N GLN A 83 -3.86 -1.64 -17.25
CA GLN A 83 -2.92 -1.54 -18.37
C GLN A 83 -2.29 -0.14 -18.48
N GLU A 84 -3.05 0.90 -18.13
CA GLU A 84 -2.56 2.27 -18.07
C GLU A 84 -1.48 2.43 -17.00
N THR A 85 -1.70 1.81 -15.83
CA THR A 85 -0.70 1.80 -14.74
C THR A 85 0.55 1.04 -15.17
N PHE A 86 0.40 -0.12 -15.82
CA PHE A 86 1.54 -0.87 -16.34
C PHE A 86 2.36 -0.06 -17.33
N LYS A 87 1.71 0.62 -18.30
CA LYS A 87 2.40 1.50 -19.26
C LYS A 87 3.11 2.67 -18.57
N ALA A 88 2.53 3.21 -17.50
CA ALA A 88 3.07 4.39 -16.82
C ALA A 88 4.24 4.08 -15.89
N VAL A 89 4.18 2.96 -15.16
CA VAL A 89 5.14 2.68 -14.07
C VAL A 89 5.71 1.27 -14.06
N GLY A 90 5.28 0.39 -14.98
CA GLY A 90 5.81 -0.97 -15.12
C GLY A 90 5.18 -2.02 -14.21
N CYS A 91 4.07 -1.73 -13.53
CA CYS A 91 3.27 -2.71 -12.80
C CYS A 91 1.76 -2.47 -12.96
N HIS A 92 0.93 -3.51 -12.88
CA HIS A 92 -0.52 -3.37 -13.09
C HIS A 92 -1.29 -2.70 -11.94
N GLY A 93 -0.69 -2.48 -10.76
CA GLY A 93 -1.36 -1.75 -9.69
C GLY A 93 -0.44 -1.45 -8.52
N VAL A 94 -0.07 -0.19 -8.31
CA VAL A 94 0.89 0.18 -7.26
C VAL A 94 0.36 -0.09 -5.85
N ALA A 95 -0.84 0.41 -5.51
CA ALA A 95 -1.34 0.34 -4.13
C ALA A 95 -1.56 -1.11 -3.67
N GLU A 96 -2.32 -1.89 -4.44
CA GLU A 96 -2.60 -3.30 -4.11
C GLU A 96 -1.33 -4.15 -4.10
N ALA A 97 -0.47 -4.03 -5.13
CA ALA A 97 0.78 -4.79 -5.18
C ALA A 97 1.72 -4.43 -4.03
N ALA A 98 1.83 -3.15 -3.67
CA ALA A 98 2.72 -2.74 -2.59
C ALA A 98 2.24 -3.28 -1.24
N ALA A 99 0.93 -3.27 -0.98
CA ALA A 99 0.35 -3.87 0.21
C ALA A 99 0.65 -5.38 0.28
N LEU A 100 0.43 -6.10 -0.83
CA LEU A 100 0.66 -7.54 -0.93
C LEU A 100 2.14 -7.92 -0.84
N ALA A 101 3.03 -7.16 -1.49
CA ALA A 101 4.47 -7.37 -1.43
C ALA A 101 5.01 -7.18 -0.01
N ALA A 102 4.47 -6.20 0.75
CA ALA A 102 4.83 -6.01 2.15
C ALA A 102 4.26 -7.09 3.08
N ALA A 103 3.05 -7.58 2.78
CA ALA A 103 2.40 -8.66 3.52
C ALA A 103 3.02 -10.04 3.23
N GLY A 104 3.66 -10.20 2.08
CA GLY A 104 4.27 -11.46 1.66
C GLY A 104 3.25 -12.50 1.19
N PRO A 105 3.65 -13.78 1.06
CA PRO A 105 2.86 -14.82 0.40
C PRO A 105 1.55 -15.16 1.13
N ASN A 106 1.51 -14.98 2.46
CA ASN A 106 0.32 -15.27 3.27
C ASN A 106 -0.64 -14.07 3.39
N GLY A 107 -0.27 -12.92 2.82
CA GLY A 107 -1.11 -11.73 2.82
C GLY A 107 -2.30 -11.85 1.87
N HIS A 108 -3.38 -11.15 2.17
CA HIS A 108 -4.48 -10.96 1.22
C HIS A 108 -5.08 -9.57 1.37
N LEU A 109 -5.68 -9.03 0.30
CA LEU A 109 -6.34 -7.73 0.34
C LEU A 109 -7.61 -7.82 1.19
N VAL A 110 -7.69 -6.98 2.21
CA VAL A 110 -8.91 -6.75 3.01
C VAL A 110 -9.63 -5.48 2.58
N VAL A 111 -8.89 -4.55 1.97
CA VAL A 111 -9.43 -3.39 1.26
C VAL A 111 -8.76 -3.34 -0.10
N GLY A 112 -9.55 -3.54 -1.17
CA GLY A 112 -9.08 -3.34 -2.54
C GLY A 112 -8.81 -1.86 -2.84
N LYS A 113 -8.36 -1.57 -4.06
CA LYS A 113 -8.00 -0.22 -4.49
C LYS A 113 -9.12 0.79 -4.24
N ILE A 114 -8.85 1.77 -3.39
CA ILE A 114 -9.60 3.02 -3.27
C ILE A 114 -8.77 4.17 -3.86
N ALA A 115 -9.44 5.23 -4.31
CA ALA A 115 -8.79 6.34 -5.00
C ALA A 115 -9.30 7.68 -4.49
N SER A 116 -8.38 8.63 -4.34
CA SER A 116 -8.63 10.07 -4.26
C SER A 116 -8.36 10.70 -5.63
N ALA A 117 -8.43 12.03 -5.72
CA ALA A 117 -8.05 12.76 -6.93
C ALA A 117 -6.57 12.56 -7.34
N ARG A 118 -5.68 12.25 -6.39
CA ARG A 118 -4.22 12.26 -6.60
C ARG A 118 -3.49 11.00 -6.14
N SER A 119 -4.16 10.14 -5.37
CA SER A 119 -3.59 8.95 -4.75
C SER A 119 -4.52 7.75 -4.83
N THR A 120 -3.94 6.56 -4.67
CA THR A 120 -4.65 5.30 -4.48
C THR A 120 -4.13 4.61 -3.23
N ALA A 121 -4.98 3.84 -2.56
CA ALA A 121 -4.62 3.06 -1.39
C ALA A 121 -5.28 1.68 -1.43
N ALA A 122 -4.66 0.72 -0.77
CA ALA A 122 -5.17 -0.63 -0.53
C ALA A 122 -4.60 -1.16 0.78
N LEU A 123 -5.29 -2.10 1.42
CA LEU A 123 -4.87 -2.69 2.69
C LEU A 123 -4.80 -4.21 2.56
N ALA A 124 -3.65 -4.78 2.90
CA ALA A 124 -3.45 -6.21 3.01
C ALA A 124 -3.35 -6.64 4.48
N MET A 125 -3.85 -7.83 4.80
CA MET A 125 -3.76 -8.45 6.12
C MET A 125 -2.99 -9.77 6.02
N VAL A 126 -2.14 -10.04 7.00
CA VAL A 126 -1.53 -11.35 7.22
C VAL A 126 -2.19 -11.97 8.45
N PRO A 127 -2.90 -13.11 8.30
CA PRO A 127 -3.45 -13.82 9.44
C PRO A 127 -2.32 -14.43 10.28
N THR A 128 -2.47 -14.36 11.59
CA THR A 128 -1.61 -15.05 12.55
C THR A 128 -2.30 -16.33 12.99
N PHE A 129 -1.71 -17.47 12.64
CA PHE A 129 -2.14 -18.76 13.18
C PHE A 129 -1.35 -19.06 14.44
N PRO A 130 -1.99 -19.52 15.53
CA PRO A 130 -1.25 -20.10 16.64
C PRO A 130 -0.47 -21.32 16.13
N LEU A 131 0.76 -21.47 16.64
CA LEU A 131 1.57 -22.69 16.49
C LEU A 131 0.88 -23.88 17.16
#